data_AF-A0A957SQP3-F1
#
_entry.id   AF-A0A957SQP3-F1
#
_cell.length_a   1.000
_cell.length_b   1.000
_cell.length_c   1.000
_cell.angle_alpha   90.00
_cell.angle_beta   90.00
_cell.angle_gamma   90.00
#
_symmetry.space_group_name_H-M   'P 1'
#
loop_
_entity.id
_entity.type
_entity.pdbx_description
1 polymer ?
#
loop_
_entity_poly.entity_id
_entity_poly.type
_entity_poly.pdbx_seq_one_letter_code
_entity_poly.pdbx_strand_id
1 'polypeptide(L)'
;MLDVETRRRIDTARDILVGKVPDPKSQVEQITIALIYKFMDDMDAEAEELGGARSFFTGEFAQYGWSRLMAPNLGGFDVLNLYAEAITRMDEN
;
A
#
# COMPACT_ATOMS: atom_id res chain seq x y z
N MET A 1 13.01 -9.07 17.46
CA MET A 1 11.59 -9.31 17.79
C MET A 1 10.85 -7.99 17.60
N LEU A 2 9.67 -7.97 16.99
CA LEU A 2 8.88 -6.74 16.83
C LEU A 2 8.55 -6.14 18.21
N ASP A 3 8.61 -4.82 18.32
CA ASP A 3 8.18 -4.10 19.52
C ASP A 3 6.66 -4.24 19.73
N VAL A 4 6.20 -3.88 20.93
CA VAL A 4 4.80 -4.05 21.36
C VAL A 4 3.84 -3.22 20.50
N GLU A 5 4.26 -2.03 20.08
CA GLU A 5 3.41 -1.13 19.28
C GLU A 5 3.26 -1.66 17.86
N THR A 6 4.35 -2.06 17.21
CA THR A 6 4.33 -2.66 15.87
C THR A 6 3.47 -3.91 15.85
N ARG A 7 3.62 -4.79 16.86
CA ARG A 7 2.77 -5.98 17.00
C ARG A 7 1.29 -5.62 17.10
N ARG A 8 0.94 -4.65 17.94
CA ARG A 8 -0.46 -4.22 18.13
C ARG A 8 -1.06 -3.65 16.84
N ARG A 9 -0.28 -2.91 16.04
CA ARG A 9 -0.73 -2.39 14.73
C ARG A 9 -1.03 -3.52 13.75
N ILE A 10 -0.17 -4.54 13.69
CA ILE A 10 -0.38 -5.72 12.84
C ILE A 10 -1.61 -6.52 13.30
N ASP A 11 -1.75 -6.74 14.61
CA ASP A 11 -2.93 -7.42 15.17
C ASP A 11 -4.22 -6.68 14.84
N THR A 12 -4.21 -5.34 14.93
CA THR A 12 -5.35 -4.50 14.56
C THR A 12 -5.68 -4.63 13.07
N ALA A 13 -4.68 -4.61 12.20
CA ALA A 13 -4.88 -4.79 10.76
C ALA A 13 -5.50 -6.17 10.44
N ARG A 14 -5.01 -7.22 11.10
CA ARG A 14 -5.58 -8.57 10.99
C ARG A 14 -7.04 -8.60 11.45
N ASP A 15 -7.34 -8.02 12.61
CA ASP A 15 -8.70 -8.03 13.19
C ASP A 15 -9.71 -7.28 12.29
N ILE A 16 -9.29 -6.21 11.60
CA ILE A 16 -10.10 -5.54 10.57
C ILE A 16 -10.40 -6.47 9.39
N LEU A 17 -9.45 -7.33 9.01
CA LEU A 17 -9.58 -8.23 7.88
C LEU A 17 -10.39 -9.48 8.20
N VAL A 18 -10.44 -9.96 9.44
CA VAL A 18 -11.20 -11.18 9.82
C VAL A 18 -12.65 -11.16 9.35
N GLY A 19 -13.31 -10.00 9.36
CA GLY A 19 -14.71 -9.86 8.90
C GLY A 19 -14.89 -9.79 7.37
N LYS A 20 -13.81 -9.66 6.60
CA LYS A 20 -13.82 -9.48 5.13
C LYS A 20 -13.11 -10.60 4.39
N VAL A 21 -12.03 -11.11 4.97
CA VAL A 21 -11.17 -12.18 4.48
C VAL A 21 -11.05 -13.21 5.60
N PRO A 22 -11.85 -14.29 5.59
CA PRO A 22 -11.92 -15.22 6.72
C PRO A 22 -10.67 -16.09 6.85
N ASP A 23 -9.93 -16.31 5.76
CA ASP A 23 -8.71 -17.13 5.76
C ASP A 23 -7.50 -16.38 6.34
N PRO A 24 -6.86 -16.86 7.42
CA PRO A 24 -5.73 -16.18 8.04
C PRO A 24 -4.51 -16.02 7.12
N LYS A 25 -4.28 -16.96 6.19
CA LYS A 25 -3.15 -16.86 5.26
C LYS A 25 -3.38 -15.71 4.27
N SER A 26 -4.58 -15.61 3.71
CA SER A 26 -4.96 -14.48 2.84
C SER A 26 -4.90 -13.14 3.58
N GLN A 27 -5.22 -13.08 4.88
CA GLN A 27 -5.05 -11.84 5.67
C GLN A 27 -3.59 -11.40 5.74
N VAL A 28 -2.68 -12.34 6.03
CA VAL A 28 -1.23 -12.06 6.07
C VAL A 28 -0.74 -11.60 4.70
N GLU A 29 -1.19 -12.23 3.62
CA GLU A 29 -0.85 -11.85 2.25
C GLU A 29 -1.30 -10.42 1.91
N GLN A 30 -2.55 -10.07 2.23
CA GLN A 30 -3.08 -8.71 2.01
C GLN A 30 -2.30 -7.65 2.79
N ILE A 31 -1.98 -7.91 4.07
CA ILE A 31 -1.14 -7.01 4.88
C ILE A 31 0.25 -6.87 4.25
N THR A 32 0.83 -7.98 3.78
CA THR A 32 2.17 -7.96 3.17
C THR A 32 2.20 -7.14 1.89
N ILE A 33 1.23 -7.32 1.00
CA ILE A 33 1.11 -6.55 -0.25
C ILE A 33 0.92 -5.06 0.07
N ALA A 34 0.04 -4.72 1.01
CA ALA A 34 -0.17 -3.34 1.42
C ALA A 34 1.09 -2.68 2.00
N LEU A 35 1.89 -3.42 2.78
CA LEU A 35 3.14 -2.93 3.34
C LEU A 35 4.21 -2.74 2.26
N ILE A 36 4.37 -3.68 1.33
CA ILE A 36 5.32 -3.55 0.20
C ILE A 36 4.95 -2.31 -0.63
N TYR A 37 3.68 -2.16 -0.97
CA TYR A 37 3.16 -1.02 -1.71
C TYR A 37 3.48 0.31 -1.02
N LYS A 38 3.21 0.39 0.29
CA LYS A 38 3.50 1.58 1.09
C LYS A 38 5.00 1.88 1.14
N PHE A 39 5.81 0.83 1.28
CA PHE A 39 7.27 0.94 1.33
C PHE A 39 7.85 1.46 0.02
N MET A 40 7.34 0.99 -1.12
CA MET A 40 7.72 1.53 -2.44
C MET A 40 7.47 3.03 -2.54
N ASP A 41 6.32 3.52 -2.03
CA ASP A 41 6.00 4.96 -2.08
C ASP A 41 6.85 5.76 -1.08
N ASP A 42 7.14 5.20 0.10
CA ASP A 42 8.05 5.83 1.07
C ASP A 42 9.46 5.97 0.52
N MET A 43 9.98 4.94 -0.14
CA MET A 43 11.30 4.99 -0.79
C MET A 43 11.35 6.06 -1.90
N ASP A 44 10.29 6.15 -2.70
CA ASP A 44 10.17 7.17 -3.73
C ASP A 44 10.10 8.58 -3.14
N ALA A 45 9.35 8.78 -2.06
CA ALA A 45 9.27 10.07 -1.36
C ALA A 45 10.62 10.45 -0.72
N GLU A 46 11.30 9.51 -0.06
CA GLU A 46 12.64 9.73 0.51
C GLU A 46 13.66 10.08 -0.58
N ALA A 47 13.62 9.39 -1.73
CA ALA A 47 14.48 9.72 -2.86
C ALA A 47 14.25 11.15 -3.37
N GLU A 48 12.99 11.59 -3.50
CA GLU A 48 12.64 12.97 -3.86
C GLU A 48 13.15 13.99 -2.83
N GLU A 49 12.99 13.72 -1.53
CA GLU A 49 13.46 14.61 -0.45
C GLU A 49 14.98 14.79 -0.47
N LEU A 50 15.74 13.77 -0.88
CA LEU A 50 17.19 13.82 -1.03
C LEU A 50 17.66 14.43 -2.37
N GLY A 51 16.73 14.91 -3.21
CA GLY A 51 17.03 15.51 -4.52
C GLY A 51 17.20 14.50 -5.66
N GLY A 52 16.84 13.23 -5.42
CA GLY A 52 16.70 12.20 -6.44
C GLY A 52 15.34 12.25 -7.13
N ALA A 53 15.02 11.18 -7.86
CA ALA A 53 13.75 11.01 -8.52
C ALA A 53 13.08 9.71 -8.07
N ARG A 54 11.75 9.67 -8.15
CA ARG A 54 10.98 8.42 -8.02
C ARG A 54 11.48 7.37 -9.00
N SER A 55 11.34 6.11 -8.60
CA SER A 55 11.72 4.93 -9.38
C SER A 55 10.59 3.92 -9.48
N PHE A 56 9.72 3.81 -8.46
CA PHE A 56 8.62 2.86 -8.47
C PHE A 56 7.37 3.47 -9.11
N PHE A 57 6.91 4.61 -8.64
CA PHE A 57 5.70 5.28 -9.11
C PHE A 57 6.05 6.39 -10.10
N THR A 58 6.46 6.01 -11.31
CA THR A 58 6.87 6.94 -12.38
C THR A 58 6.06 6.73 -13.65
N GLY A 59 6.12 7.69 -14.60
CA GLY A 59 5.43 7.58 -15.89
C GLY A 59 3.94 7.31 -15.75
N GLU A 60 3.44 6.24 -16.39
CA GLU A 60 2.04 5.81 -16.31
C GLU A 60 1.65 5.25 -14.92
N PHE A 61 2.63 4.82 -14.12
CA PHE A 61 2.42 4.27 -12.78
C PHE A 61 2.38 5.35 -11.68
N ALA A 62 2.73 6.60 -12.00
CA ALA A 62 2.71 7.71 -11.04
C ALA A 62 1.33 7.96 -10.41
N GLN A 63 0.25 7.62 -11.13
CA GLN A 63 -1.13 7.72 -10.63
C GLN A 63 -1.42 6.75 -9.47
N TYR A 64 -0.65 5.66 -9.34
CA TYR A 64 -0.81 4.68 -8.29
C TYR A 64 -0.07 5.07 -6.99
N GLY A 65 0.70 6.16 -6.94
CA GLY A 65 1.40 6.56 -5.71
C GLY A 65 0.46 6.63 -4.48
N TRP A 66 0.96 6.30 -3.30
CA TRP A 66 0.14 6.23 -2.07
C TRP A 66 -0.54 7.57 -1.75
N SER A 67 0.16 8.68 -2.00
CA SER A 67 -0.39 10.03 -1.86
C SER A 67 -1.59 10.29 -2.77
N ARG A 68 -1.63 9.68 -3.96
CA ARG A 68 -2.78 9.73 -4.88
C ARG A 68 -3.92 8.88 -4.37
N LEU A 69 -3.62 7.69 -3.87
CA LEU A 69 -4.61 6.77 -3.30
C LEU A 69 -5.36 7.38 -2.11
N MET A 70 -4.65 8.14 -1.27
CA MET A 70 -5.20 8.77 -0.07
C MET A 70 -5.69 10.21 -0.32
N ALA A 71 -5.83 10.63 -1.58
CA ALA A 71 -6.26 11.98 -1.90
C ALA A 71 -7.71 12.21 -1.42
N PRO A 72 -8.01 13.35 -0.76
CA PRO A 72 -9.29 13.59 -0.09
C PRO A 72 -10.48 13.73 -1.05
N ASN A 73 -10.22 13.82 -2.36
CA ASN A 73 -11.22 13.92 -3.41
C ASN A 73 -11.64 12.58 -4.01
N LEU A 74 -11.03 11.46 -3.61
CA LEU A 74 -11.42 10.12 -4.08
C LEU A 74 -12.50 9.51 -3.17
N GLY A 75 -13.56 8.99 -3.78
CA GLY A 75 -14.54 8.18 -3.08
C GLY A 75 -13.97 6.81 -2.71
N GLY A 76 -14.54 6.14 -1.70
CA GLY A 76 -14.06 4.83 -1.25
C GLY A 76 -14.05 3.75 -2.34
N PHE A 77 -14.94 3.84 -3.33
CA PHE A 77 -14.96 2.94 -4.48
C PHE A 77 -13.81 3.24 -5.46
N ASP A 78 -13.51 4.53 -5.69
CA ASP A 78 -12.43 4.94 -6.58
C ASP A 78 -11.06 4.54 -6.01
N VAL A 79 -10.89 4.72 -4.70
CA VAL A 79 -9.69 4.26 -3.96
C VAL A 79 -9.50 2.75 -4.14
N LEU A 80 -10.57 1.97 -3.98
CA LEU A 80 -10.51 0.51 -4.12
C LEU A 80 -10.11 0.10 -5.54
N ASN A 81 -10.72 0.72 -6.56
CA ASN A 81 -10.41 0.39 -7.95
C ASN A 81 -8.97 0.76 -8.31
N LEU A 82 -8.51 1.95 -7.89
CA LEU A 82 -7.15 2.40 -8.15
C LEU A 82 -6.12 1.48 -7.49
N TYR A 83 -6.39 1.04 -6.26
CA TYR A 83 -5.53 0.08 -5.55
C TYR A 83 -5.51 -1.29 -6.24
N ALA A 84 -6.67 -1.80 -6.64
CA ALA A 84 -6.78 -3.09 -7.32
C ALA A 84 -6.07 -3.08 -8.68
N GLU A 85 -6.21 -2.00 -9.45
CA GLU A 85 -5.49 -1.82 -10.70
C GLU A 85 -3.98 -1.75 -10.46
N ALA A 86 -3.54 -0.98 -9.46
CA ALA A 86 -2.14 -0.83 -9.12
C ALA A 86 -1.46 -2.17 -8.79
N ILE A 87 -2.07 -3.00 -7.94
CA ILE A 87 -1.52 -4.32 -7.60
C ILE A 87 -1.41 -5.22 -8.84
N THR A 88 -2.39 -5.14 -9.75
CA THR A 88 -2.41 -6.00 -10.94
C THR A 88 -1.36 -5.58 -11.98
N ARG A 89 -1.10 -4.27 -12.09
CA ARG A 89 -0.20 -3.72 -13.12
C ARG A 89 1.23 -3.50 -12.64
N MET A 90 1.49 -3.52 -11.32
CA MET A 90 2.84 -3.32 -10.79
C MET A 90 3.87 -4.36 -11.25
N ASP A 91 3.43 -5.56 -11.60
CA ASP A 91 4.30 -6.59 -12.17
C ASP A 91 4.84 -6.21 -13.58
N GLU A 92 4.23 -5.22 -14.23
CA GLU A 92 4.57 -4.75 -15.60
C GLU A 92 5.54 -3.56 -15.62
N ASN A 93 5.96 -3.06 -14.45
CA ASN A 93 6.75 -1.84 -14.27
C ASN A 93 8.27 -2.06 -14.28
#